data_AF-A0A7I9WC60-F1
#
_entry.id   AF-A0A7I9WC60-F1
#
_cell.length_a   1.000
_cell.length_b   1.000
_cell.length_c   1.000
_cell.angle_alpha   90.00
_cell.angle_beta   90.00
_cell.angle_gamma   90.00
#
_symmetry.space_group_name_H-M   'P 1'
#
loop_
_entity.id
_entity.type
_entity.pdbx_description
1 polymer ?
#
loop_
_entity_poly.entity_id
_entity_poly.type
_entity_poly.pdbx_seq_one_letter_code
_entity_poly.pdbx_strand_id
1 'polypeptide(L)'
;MIDEHDHLRLRSAEHIDPIWRLWEELPAQWRGPVLGPGIGNWASITENDWPQLDLSGLPDPFAAELAWMAHWQASDGTRVSVLAMAQLANMIRRAVTEGRGYAPSIRAMDYDAAAALQSWFYLSRGKRLPSPRGRGRVHALFGFARHALIAASHDGPWWQLDFWHPRCDARIPLTDREPVANYGCSPETSRCRGCGPR
;
A
#
# COMPACT_ATOMS: atom_id res chain seq x y z
N MET A 1 -38.40 30.62 -4.51
CA MET A 1 -37.04 31.02 -4.90
C MET A 1 -36.10 30.14 -4.08
N ILE A 2 -35.81 28.95 -4.58
CA ILE A 2 -34.77 28.05 -4.06
C ILE A 2 -34.06 27.60 -5.33
N ASP A 3 -32.79 27.96 -5.41
CA ASP A 3 -31.93 27.75 -6.55
C ASP A 3 -31.22 26.40 -6.33
N GLU A 4 -31.82 25.33 -6.86
CA GLU A 4 -31.17 24.02 -6.98
C GLU A 4 -30.17 24.09 -8.13
N HIS A 5 -28.96 24.56 -7.83
CA HIS A 5 -27.80 24.28 -8.66
C HIS A 5 -27.45 22.80 -8.52
N ASP A 6 -28.16 22.04 -9.34
CA ASP A 6 -27.93 20.66 -9.75
C ASP A 6 -26.47 20.52 -10.20
N HIS A 7 -25.58 20.24 -9.24
CA HIS A 7 -24.20 19.86 -9.51
C HIS A 7 -24.17 18.41 -10.02
N LEU A 8 -24.80 18.19 -11.17
CA LEU A 8 -24.48 17.14 -12.10
C LEU A 8 -23.04 17.35 -12.56
N ARG A 9 -22.08 16.90 -11.74
CA ARG A 9 -20.72 16.66 -12.18
C ARG A 9 -20.78 15.57 -13.24
N LEU A 10 -20.83 16.03 -14.49
CA LEU A 10 -20.52 15.29 -15.69
C LEU A 10 -19.30 14.40 -15.41
N ARG A 11 -19.54 13.10 -15.24
CA ARG A 11 -18.51 12.05 -15.31
C ARG A 11 -17.94 12.09 -16.73
N SER A 12 -16.91 12.91 -16.93
CA SER A 12 -16.18 12.96 -18.20
C SER A 12 -15.28 11.75 -18.33
N ALA A 13 -15.41 11.08 -19.48
CA ALA A 13 -14.48 10.23 -20.23
C ALA A 13 -13.48 9.37 -19.42
N GLU A 14 -13.61 8.04 -19.56
CA GLU A 14 -12.55 7.04 -19.27
C GLU A 14 -11.60 7.43 -18.11
N HIS A 15 -12.13 7.47 -16.89
CA HIS A 15 -11.28 7.67 -15.72
C HIS A 15 -10.42 6.41 -15.54
N ILE A 16 -9.28 6.37 -16.22
CA ILE A 16 -8.22 5.40 -16.01
C ILE A 16 -7.87 5.48 -14.53
N ASP A 17 -7.95 4.34 -13.85
CA ASP A 17 -7.63 4.27 -12.43
C ASP A 17 -6.22 4.84 -12.21
N PRO A 18 -6.03 5.85 -11.33
CA PRO A 18 -4.74 6.52 -11.11
C PRO A 18 -3.62 5.56 -10.69
N ILE A 19 -3.97 4.36 -10.20
CA ILE A 19 -2.97 3.32 -9.94
C ILE A 19 -2.16 2.93 -11.17
N TRP A 20 -2.72 3.04 -12.38
CA TRP A 20 -2.01 2.68 -13.60
C TRP A 20 -0.90 3.67 -13.95
N ARG A 21 -1.09 4.95 -13.65
CA ARG A 21 -0.03 5.97 -13.74
C ARG A 21 1.11 5.62 -12.76
N LEU A 22 0.74 5.33 -11.51
CA LEU A 22 1.70 4.93 -10.48
C LEU A 22 2.43 3.63 -10.85
N TRP A 23 1.74 2.68 -11.47
CA TRP A 23 2.31 1.44 -11.97
C TRP A 23 3.31 1.71 -13.10
N GLU A 24 3.02 2.60 -14.03
CA GLU A 24 3.94 2.95 -15.12
C GLU A 24 5.23 3.62 -14.61
N GLU A 25 5.13 4.42 -13.55
CA GLU A 25 6.25 5.09 -12.89
C GLU A 25 7.14 4.12 -12.08
N LEU A 26 6.65 2.90 -11.77
CA LEU A 26 7.46 1.93 -11.03
C LEU A 26 8.68 1.47 -11.85
N PRO A 27 9.85 1.28 -11.21
CA PRO A 27 10.99 0.67 -11.88
C PRO A 27 10.62 -0.73 -12.41
N ALA A 28 11.19 -1.12 -13.54
CA ALA A 28 10.80 -2.35 -14.25
C ALA A 28 10.83 -3.61 -13.36
N GLN A 29 11.81 -3.70 -12.45
CA GLN A 29 11.95 -4.82 -11.50
C GLN A 29 10.81 -4.91 -10.46
N TRP A 30 10.01 -3.85 -10.29
CA TRP A 30 8.84 -3.82 -9.40
C TRP A 30 7.53 -4.05 -10.15
N ARG A 31 7.53 -4.12 -11.48
CA ARG A 31 6.32 -4.28 -12.33
C ARG A 31 6.05 -5.73 -12.72
N GLY A 32 6.52 -6.67 -11.90
CA GLY A 32 6.47 -8.11 -12.19
C GLY A 32 5.39 -8.85 -11.42
N PRO A 33 5.00 -10.06 -11.90
CA PRO A 33 4.12 -10.96 -11.14
C PRO A 33 4.80 -11.51 -9.88
N VAL A 34 6.13 -11.51 -9.84
CA VAL A 34 6.92 -11.92 -8.68
C VAL A 34 7.95 -10.83 -8.41
N LEU A 35 7.93 -10.28 -7.20
CA LEU A 35 8.91 -9.31 -6.73
C LEU A 35 9.99 -9.99 -5.90
N GLY A 36 11.22 -9.52 -6.02
CA GLY A 36 12.37 -10.00 -5.28
C GLY A 36 13.55 -10.33 -6.19
N PRO A 37 13.40 -11.28 -7.13
CA PRO A 37 14.42 -11.54 -8.14
C PRO A 37 14.74 -10.25 -8.94
N GLY A 38 16.02 -9.87 -8.99
CA GLY A 38 16.46 -8.66 -9.70
C GLY A 38 16.30 -7.34 -8.95
N ILE A 39 15.68 -7.34 -7.76
CA ILE A 39 15.67 -6.16 -6.88
C ILE A 39 16.92 -6.21 -5.99
N GLY A 40 17.81 -5.24 -6.17
CA GLY A 40 19.03 -5.12 -5.37
C GLY A 40 18.72 -5.04 -3.86
N ASN A 41 19.50 -5.74 -3.05
CA ASN A 41 19.38 -5.73 -1.59
C ASN A 41 18.02 -6.21 -1.04
N TRP A 42 17.27 -7.03 -1.79
CA TRP A 42 15.95 -7.53 -1.40
C TRP A 42 15.87 -8.08 0.03
N ALA A 43 16.84 -8.93 0.43
CA ALA A 43 16.88 -9.49 1.77
C ALA A 43 16.98 -8.42 2.87
N SER A 44 17.74 -7.35 2.64
CA SER A 44 17.89 -6.29 3.65
C SER A 44 16.69 -5.35 3.72
N ILE A 45 15.94 -5.20 2.63
CA ILE A 45 14.74 -4.34 2.60
C ILE A 45 13.47 -5.08 3.00
N THR A 46 13.44 -6.41 3.01
CA THR A 46 12.25 -7.20 3.38
C THR A 46 12.26 -7.60 4.84
N GLU A 47 11.10 -7.85 5.43
CA GLU A 47 11.01 -8.48 6.76
C GLU A 47 11.34 -9.99 6.68
N ASN A 48 12.08 -10.50 7.68
CA ASN A 48 12.38 -11.93 7.87
C ASN A 48 13.08 -12.63 6.69
N ASP A 49 13.88 -11.89 5.90
CA ASP A 49 14.66 -12.41 4.76
C ASP A 49 13.81 -13.17 3.74
N TRP A 50 12.56 -12.73 3.57
CA TRP A 50 11.60 -13.43 2.72
C TRP A 50 12.03 -13.35 1.24
N PRO A 51 12.14 -14.47 0.51
CA PRO A 51 12.85 -14.50 -0.77
C PRO A 51 12.12 -13.80 -1.91
N GLN A 52 10.78 -13.81 -1.90
CA GLN A 52 9.98 -13.21 -2.97
C GLN A 52 8.53 -12.93 -2.55
N LEU A 53 7.89 -11.97 -3.20
CA LEU A 53 6.46 -11.69 -3.10
C LEU A 53 5.77 -12.10 -4.41
N ASP A 54 4.85 -13.05 -4.35
CA ASP A 54 4.09 -13.52 -5.51
C ASP A 54 2.72 -12.82 -5.62
N LEU A 55 2.60 -11.97 -6.64
CA LEU A 55 1.43 -11.19 -7.02
C LEU A 55 0.63 -11.83 -8.15
N SER A 56 1.06 -12.98 -8.66
CA SER A 56 0.38 -13.67 -9.75
C SER A 56 -1.04 -14.11 -9.36
N GLY A 57 -1.94 -14.07 -10.36
CA GLY A 57 -3.33 -14.49 -10.21
C GLY A 57 -4.18 -13.59 -9.29
N LEU A 58 -3.70 -12.40 -8.93
CA LEU A 58 -4.52 -11.40 -8.26
C LEU A 58 -5.37 -10.63 -9.28
N PRO A 59 -6.63 -10.30 -8.93
CA PRO A 59 -7.45 -9.42 -9.74
C PRO A 59 -6.89 -7.99 -9.70
N ASP A 60 -7.06 -7.25 -10.79
CA ASP A 60 -6.78 -5.82 -10.78
C ASP A 60 -7.74 -5.08 -9.85
N PRO A 61 -7.29 -4.03 -9.14
CA PRO A 61 -5.95 -3.42 -9.20
C PRO A 61 -4.95 -3.95 -8.15
N PHE A 62 -5.25 -5.07 -7.46
CA PHE A 62 -4.50 -5.49 -6.26
C PHE A 62 -3.01 -5.75 -6.49
N ALA A 63 -2.65 -6.34 -7.63
CA ALA A 63 -1.25 -6.59 -7.96
C ALA A 63 -0.48 -5.27 -8.07
N ALA A 64 -1.04 -4.28 -8.77
CA ALA A 64 -0.42 -2.98 -8.94
C ALA A 64 -0.30 -2.21 -7.62
N GLU A 65 -1.34 -2.24 -6.79
CA GLU A 65 -1.34 -1.59 -5.48
C GLU A 65 -0.31 -2.21 -4.53
N LEU A 66 -0.22 -3.54 -4.46
CA LEU A 66 0.76 -4.22 -3.61
C LEU A 66 2.19 -3.97 -4.07
N ALA A 67 2.43 -3.99 -5.38
CA ALA A 67 3.76 -3.68 -5.94
C ALA A 67 4.17 -2.25 -5.63
N TRP A 68 3.27 -1.29 -5.82
CA TRP A 68 3.54 0.10 -5.52
C TRP A 68 3.79 0.33 -4.04
N MET A 69 2.97 -0.25 -3.17
CA MET A 69 3.17 -0.18 -1.72
C MET A 69 4.51 -0.78 -1.29
N ALA A 70 4.92 -1.91 -1.88
CA ALA A 70 6.20 -2.54 -1.57
C ALA A 70 7.39 -1.66 -2.00
N HIS A 71 7.31 -1.05 -3.18
CA HIS A 71 8.31 -0.10 -3.66
C HIS A 71 8.36 1.16 -2.78
N TRP A 72 7.19 1.69 -2.39
CA TRP A 72 7.09 2.84 -1.49
C TRP A 72 7.74 2.54 -0.14
N GLN A 73 7.44 1.40 0.50
CA GLN A 73 8.07 1.01 1.76
C GLN A 73 9.60 0.94 1.64
N ALA A 74 10.11 0.31 0.58
CA ALA A 74 11.55 0.21 0.33
C ALA A 74 12.21 1.58 0.12
N SER A 75 11.53 2.50 -0.58
CA SER A 75 12.03 3.86 -0.86
C SER A 75 11.99 4.77 0.37
N ASP A 76 10.98 4.60 1.22
CA ASP A 76 10.81 5.30 2.50
C ASP A 76 11.78 4.79 3.59
N GLY A 77 12.45 3.66 3.36
CA GLY A 77 13.38 3.04 4.31
C GLY A 77 12.68 2.18 5.36
N THR A 78 11.39 1.92 5.21
CA THR A 78 10.65 0.93 6.00
C THR A 78 10.89 -0.47 5.44
N ARG A 79 11.02 -1.49 6.31
CA ARG A 79 11.08 -2.88 5.82
C ARG A 79 9.77 -3.23 5.11
N VAL A 80 9.88 -3.83 3.92
CA VAL A 80 8.76 -4.30 3.13
C VAL A 80 8.07 -5.45 3.86
N SER A 81 6.77 -5.29 4.11
CA SER A 81 5.97 -6.23 4.89
C SER A 81 5.48 -7.41 4.03
N VAL A 82 6.43 -8.12 3.41
CA VAL A 82 6.18 -9.18 2.41
C VAL A 82 5.22 -10.25 2.93
N LEU A 83 5.38 -10.68 4.18
CA LEU A 83 4.53 -11.71 4.77
C LEU A 83 3.06 -11.25 4.87
N ALA A 84 2.83 -9.98 5.23
CA ALA A 84 1.49 -9.43 5.31
C ALA A 84 0.86 -9.31 3.90
N MET A 85 1.64 -8.83 2.91
CA MET A 85 1.19 -8.73 1.52
C MET A 85 0.86 -10.10 0.93
N ALA A 86 1.72 -11.10 1.14
CA ALA A 86 1.49 -12.47 0.70
C ALA A 86 0.26 -13.08 1.37
N GLN A 87 0.02 -12.78 2.65
CA GLN A 87 -1.19 -13.21 3.34
C GLN A 87 -2.45 -12.59 2.73
N LEU A 88 -2.45 -11.28 2.46
CA LEU A 88 -3.57 -10.59 1.80
C LEU A 88 -3.82 -11.16 0.40
N ALA A 89 -2.77 -11.32 -0.40
CA ALA A 89 -2.84 -11.90 -1.74
C ALA A 89 -3.49 -13.30 -1.73
N ASN A 90 -3.08 -14.16 -0.80
CA ASN A 90 -3.67 -15.49 -0.65
C ASN A 90 -5.15 -15.46 -0.26
N MET A 91 -5.55 -14.51 0.61
CA MET A 91 -6.96 -14.35 1.00
C MET A 91 -7.82 -13.89 -0.18
N ILE A 92 -7.33 -12.95 -0.99
CA ILE A 92 -8.04 -12.44 -2.17
C ILE A 92 -8.16 -13.53 -3.24
N ARG A 93 -7.07 -14.24 -3.58
CA ARG A 93 -7.10 -15.36 -4.54
C ARG A 93 -8.16 -16.40 -4.15
N ARG A 94 -8.24 -16.70 -2.85
CA ARG A 94 -9.24 -17.64 -2.35
C ARG A 94 -10.66 -17.06 -2.42
N ALA A 95 -10.85 -15.80 -2.08
CA ALA A 95 -12.15 -15.14 -2.15
C ALA A 95 -12.70 -15.11 -3.59
N VAL A 96 -11.83 -14.85 -4.58
CA VAL A 96 -12.15 -14.97 -6.00
C VAL A 96 -12.61 -16.39 -6.34
N THR A 97 -11.82 -17.40 -5.93
CA THR A 97 -12.11 -18.81 -6.25
C THR A 97 -13.44 -19.28 -5.65
N GLU A 98 -13.79 -18.81 -4.44
CA GLU A 98 -15.02 -19.18 -3.74
C GLU A 98 -16.21 -18.23 -4.03
N GLY A 99 -16.03 -17.21 -4.87
CA GLY A 99 -17.09 -16.25 -5.19
C GLY A 99 -17.52 -15.40 -3.99
N ARG A 100 -16.65 -15.19 -3.00
CA ARG A 100 -16.93 -14.35 -1.84
C ARG A 100 -16.76 -12.87 -2.22
N GLY A 101 -17.65 -12.02 -1.72
CA GLY A 101 -17.47 -10.56 -1.81
C GLY A 101 -16.28 -10.06 -0.97
N TYR A 102 -15.48 -9.19 -1.56
CA TYR A 102 -14.38 -8.46 -0.92
C TYR A 102 -14.34 -7.03 -1.47
N ALA A 103 -13.63 -6.12 -0.79
CA ALA A 103 -13.49 -4.74 -1.26
C ALA A 103 -12.82 -4.73 -2.66
N PRO A 104 -13.20 -3.83 -3.57
CA PRO A 104 -12.70 -3.86 -4.95
C PRO A 104 -11.22 -3.49 -5.08
N SER A 105 -10.62 -2.86 -4.06
CA SER A 105 -9.20 -2.46 -4.04
C SER A 105 -8.69 -2.31 -2.60
N ILE A 106 -7.38 -2.22 -2.40
CA ILE A 106 -6.76 -1.92 -1.10
C ILE A 106 -7.12 -0.50 -0.65
N ARG A 107 -7.22 0.46 -1.59
CA ARG A 107 -7.65 1.83 -1.30
C ARG A 107 -9.09 1.90 -0.79
N ALA A 108 -9.97 1.01 -1.26
CA ALA A 108 -11.36 0.91 -0.80
C ALA A 108 -11.54 -0.02 0.42
N MET A 109 -10.53 -0.82 0.76
CA MET A 109 -10.59 -1.75 1.88
C MET A 109 -10.24 -1.02 3.17
N ASP A 110 -11.20 -0.89 4.07
CA ASP A 110 -10.96 -0.42 5.44
C ASP A 110 -10.50 -1.57 6.35
N TYR A 111 -10.23 -1.22 7.60
CA TYR A 111 -9.79 -2.15 8.63
C TYR A 111 -10.79 -3.29 8.86
N ASP A 112 -12.08 -2.96 8.96
CA ASP A 112 -13.12 -3.93 9.28
C ASP A 112 -13.34 -4.92 8.13
N ALA A 113 -13.28 -4.45 6.88
CA ALA A 113 -13.34 -5.28 5.68
C ALA A 113 -12.15 -6.25 5.63
N ALA A 114 -10.93 -5.78 5.94
CA ALA A 114 -9.75 -6.63 6.00
C ALA A 114 -9.85 -7.69 7.12
N ALA A 115 -10.32 -7.30 8.31
CA ALA A 115 -10.51 -8.19 9.44
C ALA A 115 -11.62 -9.23 9.18
N ALA A 116 -12.69 -8.85 8.49
CA ALA A 116 -13.77 -9.74 8.07
C ALA A 116 -13.28 -10.76 7.03
N LEU A 117 -12.49 -10.32 6.05
CA LEU A 117 -11.87 -11.19 5.05
C LEU A 117 -10.92 -12.19 5.72
N GLN A 118 -10.08 -11.72 6.65
CA GLN A 118 -9.18 -12.59 7.39
C GLN A 118 -9.93 -13.61 8.24
N SER A 119 -10.95 -13.18 8.97
CA SER A 119 -11.74 -14.06 9.83
C SER A 119 -12.40 -15.18 9.02
N TRP A 120 -13.03 -14.83 7.89
CA TRP A 120 -13.59 -15.83 6.99
C TRP A 120 -12.54 -16.81 6.45
N PHE A 121 -11.37 -16.33 6.03
CA PHE A 121 -10.34 -17.19 5.46
C PHE A 121 -9.85 -18.27 6.45
N TYR A 122 -9.88 -18.00 7.76
CA TYR A 122 -9.56 -19.02 8.76
C TYR A 122 -10.75 -19.91 9.08
N LEU A 123 -11.94 -19.34 9.26
CA LEU A 123 -13.15 -20.10 9.60
C LEU A 123 -13.57 -21.07 8.49
N SER A 124 -13.48 -20.66 7.22
CA SER A 124 -13.75 -21.52 6.05
C SER A 124 -12.85 -22.77 5.98
N ARG A 125 -11.68 -22.73 6.63
CA ARG A 125 -10.73 -23.86 6.70
C ARG A 125 -10.87 -24.68 7.98
N GLY A 126 -11.91 -24.43 8.78
CA GLY A 126 -12.08 -25.04 10.10
C GLY A 126 -10.94 -24.70 11.07
N LYS A 127 -10.16 -23.65 10.79
CA LYS A 127 -9.02 -23.24 11.60
C LYS A 127 -9.47 -22.25 12.66
N ARG A 128 -8.81 -22.27 13.81
CA ARG A 128 -8.97 -21.24 14.83
C ARG A 128 -8.58 -19.87 14.27
N LEU A 129 -9.33 -18.84 14.65
CA LEU A 129 -9.02 -17.46 14.31
C LEU A 129 -7.60 -17.09 14.77
N PRO A 130 -6.89 -16.22 14.03
CA PRO A 130 -5.57 -15.74 14.43
C PRO A 130 -5.64 -15.09 15.81
N SER A 131 -4.56 -15.22 16.57
CA SER A 131 -4.34 -14.43 17.79
C SER A 131 -4.35 -12.93 17.45
N PRO A 132 -4.56 -12.03 18.44
CA PRO A 132 -4.53 -10.58 18.20
C PRO A 132 -3.28 -10.12 17.43
N ARG A 133 -2.10 -10.69 17.75
CA ARG A 133 -0.84 -10.43 17.02
C ARG A 133 -0.89 -10.91 15.56
N GLY A 134 -1.53 -12.05 15.30
CA GLY A 134 -1.74 -12.56 13.94
C GLY A 134 -2.72 -11.72 13.12
N ARG A 135 -3.72 -11.10 13.76
CA ARG A 135 -4.60 -10.11 13.13
C ARG A 135 -3.84 -8.83 12.80
N GLY A 136 -3.06 -8.32 13.75
CA GLY A 136 -2.23 -7.12 13.60
C GLY A 136 -1.24 -7.16 12.43
N ARG A 137 -0.82 -8.34 11.96
CA ARG A 137 0.11 -8.46 10.82
C ARG A 137 -0.47 -7.91 9.52
N VAL A 138 -1.68 -8.33 9.15
CA VAL A 138 -2.35 -7.80 7.95
C VAL A 138 -2.67 -6.31 8.15
N HIS A 139 -2.99 -5.92 9.38
CA HIS A 139 -3.29 -4.54 9.72
C HIS A 139 -2.10 -3.60 9.52
N ALA A 140 -0.85 -4.09 9.63
CA ALA A 140 0.34 -3.29 9.34
C ALA A 140 0.37 -2.75 7.90
N LEU A 141 -0.27 -3.43 6.94
CA LEU A 141 -0.41 -2.94 5.56
C LEU A 141 -1.27 -1.68 5.48
N PHE A 142 -2.23 -1.53 6.38
CA PHE A 142 -3.16 -0.40 6.44
C PHE A 142 -2.57 0.80 7.21
N GLY A 143 -1.29 0.74 7.57
CA GLY A 143 -0.52 1.87 8.09
C GLY A 143 -0.07 2.83 6.99
N PHE A 144 1.14 3.40 7.12
CA PHE A 144 1.61 4.46 6.21
C PHE A 144 1.61 4.10 4.73
N ALA A 145 1.90 2.84 4.37
CA ALA A 145 1.95 2.41 2.96
C ALA A 145 0.61 2.56 2.24
N ARG A 146 -0.51 2.19 2.88
CA ARG A 146 -1.85 2.38 2.31
C ARG A 146 -2.22 3.87 2.23
N HIS A 147 -1.89 4.65 3.25
CA HIS A 147 -2.17 6.09 3.24
C HIS A 147 -1.37 6.80 2.13
N ALA A 148 -0.13 6.41 1.91
CA ALA A 148 0.68 6.89 0.79
C ALA A 148 0.08 6.49 -0.56
N LEU A 149 -0.43 5.25 -0.69
CA LEU A 149 -1.11 4.80 -1.90
C LEU A 149 -2.35 5.63 -2.20
N ILE A 150 -3.17 5.93 -1.19
CA ILE A 150 -4.36 6.79 -1.33
C ILE A 150 -3.95 8.20 -1.72
N ALA A 151 -2.96 8.78 -1.04
CA ALA A 151 -2.48 10.13 -1.32
C ALA A 151 -1.92 10.27 -2.74
N ALA A 152 -1.08 9.32 -3.17
CA ALA A 152 -0.50 9.28 -4.51
C ALA A 152 -1.56 9.04 -5.61
N SER A 153 -2.65 8.33 -5.28
CA SER A 153 -3.77 8.10 -6.20
C SER A 153 -4.79 9.25 -6.20
N HIS A 154 -4.59 10.30 -5.41
CA HIS A 154 -5.54 11.39 -5.27
C HIS A 154 -5.10 12.60 -6.10
N ASP A 155 -5.84 12.89 -7.19
CA ASP A 155 -5.56 14.03 -8.08
C ASP A 155 -5.93 15.39 -7.47
N GLY A 156 -6.74 15.41 -6.40
CA GLY A 156 -7.12 16.63 -5.70
C GLY A 156 -6.01 17.18 -4.79
N PRO A 157 -6.20 18.39 -4.24
CA PRO A 157 -5.29 18.91 -3.23
C PRO A 157 -5.23 18.03 -1.98
N TRP A 158 -4.04 17.87 -1.39
CA TRP A 158 -3.82 16.98 -0.24
C TRP A 158 -4.72 17.27 0.97
N TRP A 159 -5.15 18.52 1.15
CA TRP A 159 -6.05 18.93 2.25
C TRP A 159 -7.49 18.45 2.08
N GLN A 160 -7.84 17.82 0.96
CA GLN A 160 -9.14 17.15 0.77
C GLN A 160 -9.13 15.69 1.27
N LEU A 161 -7.96 15.14 1.61
CA LEU A 161 -7.85 13.79 2.16
C LEU A 161 -8.27 13.77 3.63
N ASP A 162 -9.07 12.79 4.02
CA ASP A 162 -9.47 12.57 5.43
C ASP A 162 -8.26 12.31 6.34
N PHE A 163 -7.21 11.73 5.79
CA PHE A 163 -5.95 11.48 6.47
C PHE A 163 -4.80 12.02 5.63
N TRP A 164 -4.03 12.94 6.23
CA TRP A 164 -2.82 13.49 5.64
C TRP A 164 -1.65 13.30 6.62
N HIS A 165 -0.50 12.91 6.08
CA HIS A 165 0.74 12.75 6.84
C HIS A 165 1.92 13.07 5.92
N PRO A 166 2.86 13.97 6.29
CA PRO A 166 3.93 14.42 5.39
C PRO A 166 4.80 13.29 4.82
N ARG A 167 5.00 12.21 5.61
CA ARG A 167 5.67 10.99 5.14
C ARG A 167 4.99 10.31 3.94
N CYS A 168 3.67 10.36 3.89
CA CYS A 168 2.85 9.68 2.90
C CYS A 168 2.56 10.55 1.67
N ASP A 169 2.73 11.87 1.78
CA ASP A 169 2.40 12.82 0.72
C ASP A 169 3.44 13.94 0.65
N ALA A 170 4.29 13.88 -0.38
CA ALA A 170 5.36 14.84 -0.61
C ALA A 170 4.87 16.25 -1.00
N ARG A 171 3.56 16.42 -1.29
CA ARG A 171 2.96 17.73 -1.57
C ARG A 171 2.78 18.57 -0.31
N ILE A 172 2.82 17.93 0.87
CA ILE A 172 2.67 18.62 2.15
C ILE A 172 4.00 19.32 2.47
N PRO A 173 4.02 20.66 2.58
CA PRO A 173 5.24 21.38 2.88
C PRO A 173 5.71 21.05 4.30
N LEU A 174 6.99 20.73 4.43
CA LEU A 174 7.69 20.56 5.71
C LEU A 174 8.54 21.79 5.98
N THR A 175 8.47 22.35 7.18
CA THR A 175 9.39 23.42 7.61
C THR A 175 10.69 22.83 8.17
N ASP A 176 11.79 23.61 8.15
CA ASP A 176 13.10 23.19 8.68
C ASP A 176 13.08 22.79 10.18
N ARG A 177 12.01 23.14 10.91
CA ARG A 177 11.85 22.87 12.33
C ARG A 177 11.04 21.60 12.62
N GLU A 178 10.44 21.00 11.61
CA GLU A 178 9.67 19.77 11.77
C GLU A 178 10.62 18.56 11.79
N PRO A 179 10.49 17.65 12.76
CA PRO A 179 11.27 16.42 12.75
C PRO A 179 10.97 15.67 11.46
N VAL A 180 12.04 15.34 10.71
CA VAL A 180 11.92 14.67 9.41
C VAL A 180 11.00 13.45 9.48
N ALA A 181 10.16 13.31 8.45
CA ALA A 181 9.14 12.28 8.32
C ALA A 181 9.66 10.82 8.45
N ASN A 182 10.97 10.61 8.35
CA ASN A 182 11.62 9.31 8.54
C ASN A 182 12.04 9.13 9.99
N TYR A 183 11.19 8.46 10.78
CA TYR A 183 11.50 7.99 12.15
C TYR A 183 12.64 6.92 12.21
N GLY A 184 13.45 6.77 11.16
CA GLY A 184 14.51 5.77 11.02
C GLY A 184 15.94 6.29 11.13
N CYS A 185 16.16 7.61 11.22
CA CYS A 185 17.50 8.15 11.46
C CYS A 185 17.70 8.42 12.96
N SER A 186 18.29 7.46 13.68
CA SER A 186 18.91 7.75 14.96
C SER A 186 20.05 8.76 14.75
N PRO A 187 20.23 9.76 15.64
CA PRO A 187 21.29 10.77 15.51
C PRO A 187 22.73 10.22 15.66
N GLU A 188 22.88 8.92 15.91
CA GLU A 188 24.16 8.32 16.33
C GLU A 188 24.89 7.58 15.21
N THR A 189 24.40 7.60 13.97
CA THR A 189 25.13 6.98 12.86
C THR A 189 25.35 7.99 11.73
N SER A 190 26.49 8.64 11.80
CA SER A 190 27.13 9.40 10.73
C SER A 190 27.41 8.49 9.52
N ARG A 191 26.38 8.18 8.74
CA ARG A 191 26.47 7.70 7.34
C ARG A 191 25.11 7.72 6.65
N CYS A 192 24.54 8.91 6.48
CA CYS A 192 23.63 9.15 5.36
C CYS A 192 24.44 9.05 4.06
N ARG A 193 24.50 7.85 3.47
CA ARG A 193 24.94 7.68 2.08
C ARG A 193 23.76 8.05 1.19
N GLY A 194 23.81 9.23 0.58
CA GLY A 194 22.80 9.60 -0.42
C GLY A 194 22.77 11.09 -0.81
N CYS A 195 23.32 12.00 -0.02
CA CYS A 195 23.49 13.39 -0.47
C CYS A 195 24.83 13.53 -1.21
N GLY A 196 24.79 13.33 -2.53
CA GLY A 196 25.84 13.82 -3.44
C GLY A 196 25.70 15.35 -3.64
N PRO A 197 26.80 16.07 -3.93
CA PRO A 197 26.92 17.48 -3.56
C PRO A 197 26.44 18.48 -4.62
N ARG A 198 25.86 19.57 -4.09
CA ARG A 198 25.74 20.96 -4.58
C ARG A 198 25.07 21.22 -5.93
#